data_AF-A0A177AIT3-F1
#
_entry.id   AF-A0A177AIT3-F1
#
_cell.length_a   1.000
_cell.length_b   1.000
_cell.length_c   1.000
_cell.angle_alpha   90.00
_cell.angle_beta   90.00
_cell.angle_gamma   90.00
#
_symmetry.space_group_name_H-M   'P 1'
#
loop_
_entity.id
_entity.type
_entity.pdbx_description
1 polymer ?
#
loop_
_entity_poly.entity_id
_entity_poly.type
_entity_poly.pdbx_seq_one_letter_code
_entity_poly.pdbx_strand_id
1 'polypeptide(L)'
;MLDIAYKQLVQHHRLRHGTDAKLGLRSIAWTLGSDTNNGPHLPGGCGTCRGLVVVDTGAGTYSKTLDYYLMGQFSRFVPRGATALSTTGSKDYGGGQKFEAMSFVEADGSRTVVVQNTFGNEVFLTVTFKGVAACEWVRGVMGRGLIAA
;
A
#
# COMPACT_ATOMS: atom_id res chain seq x y z
N MET A 1 0.40 -12.40 1.63
CA MET A 1 0.62 -11.75 0.32
C MET A 1 0.52 -10.23 0.40
N LEU A 2 -0.59 -9.64 0.89
CA LEU A 2 -0.69 -8.19 1.23
C LEU A 2 0.47 -7.66 2.08
N ASP A 3 0.85 -8.44 3.09
CA ASP A 3 1.96 -8.10 3.98
C ASP A 3 3.28 -8.00 3.22
N ILE A 4 3.52 -8.85 2.23
CA ILE A 4 4.76 -8.83 1.43
C ILE A 4 4.74 -7.65 0.46
N ALA A 5 3.62 -7.37 -0.20
CA ALA A 5 3.53 -6.24 -1.14
C ALA A 5 3.61 -4.87 -0.43
N TYR A 6 2.91 -4.73 0.71
CA TYR A 6 3.05 -3.56 1.58
C TYR A 6 4.47 -3.49 2.16
N LYS A 7 5.04 -4.60 2.62
CA LYS A 7 6.45 -4.67 3.01
C LYS A 7 7.42 -4.39 1.87
N GLN A 8 7.15 -4.66 0.60
CA GLN A 8 8.04 -4.23 -0.47
C GLN A 8 7.95 -2.71 -0.73
N LEU A 9 6.76 -2.13 -0.54
CA LEU A 9 6.56 -0.69 -0.50
C LEU A 9 7.23 -0.04 0.72
N VAL A 10 7.31 -0.73 1.87
CA VAL A 10 7.73 -0.17 3.18
C VAL A 10 9.14 -0.60 3.63
N GLN A 11 9.62 -1.80 3.33
CA GLN A 11 10.88 -2.38 3.82
C GLN A 11 12.12 -1.87 3.08
N HIS A 12 11.97 -1.22 1.91
CA HIS A 12 13.08 -0.40 1.40
C HIS A 12 13.42 0.80 2.32
N HIS A 13 12.61 1.06 3.35
CA HIS A 13 12.81 2.16 4.31
C HIS A 13 13.45 1.74 5.65
N ARG A 14 13.70 0.46 5.92
CA ARG A 14 14.27 0.02 7.23
C ARG A 14 15.79 -0.17 7.25
N LEU A 15 16.48 -0.05 6.11
CA LEU A 15 17.92 -0.30 6.01
C LEU A 15 18.81 0.95 5.97
N ARG A 16 18.29 2.15 6.27
CA ARG A 16 19.15 3.32 6.48
C ARG A 16 18.84 3.96 7.83
N HIS A 17 19.55 3.49 8.86
CA HIS A 17 19.79 4.28 10.06
C HIS A 17 20.61 5.52 9.66
N GLY A 18 19.95 6.68 9.58
CA GLY A 18 20.60 7.95 9.29
C GLY A 18 19.57 9.04 9.07
N THR A 19 19.62 10.04 9.95
CA THR A 19 18.87 11.30 9.92
C THR A 19 18.77 11.94 8.52
N ASP A 20 17.58 12.43 8.17
CA ASP A 20 17.28 13.36 7.06
C ASP A 20 17.58 12.93 5.61
N ALA A 21 17.19 11.72 5.22
CA ALA A 21 17.07 11.40 3.79
C ALA A 21 15.65 11.71 3.28
N LYS A 22 15.53 12.62 2.29
CA LYS A 22 14.37 12.63 1.38
C LYS A 22 14.32 11.27 0.69
N LEU A 23 13.48 10.36 1.20
CA LEU A 23 13.36 9.00 0.66
C LEU A 23 12.32 9.01 -0.45
N GLY A 24 12.76 8.86 -1.70
CA GLY A 24 11.86 8.65 -2.82
C GLY A 24 11.24 7.25 -2.73
N LEU A 25 9.92 7.17 -2.57
CA LEU A 25 9.19 5.91 -2.72
C LEU A 25 9.00 5.60 -4.21
N ARG A 26 9.46 4.42 -4.63
CA ARG A 26 9.22 3.88 -5.97
C ARG A 26 8.86 2.41 -5.82
N SER A 27 7.74 2.03 -6.40
CA SER A 27 7.32 0.63 -6.49
C SER A 27 6.78 0.36 -7.88
N ILE A 28 7.03 -0.85 -8.36
CA ILE A 28 6.53 -1.35 -9.63
C ILE A 28 5.98 -2.75 -9.39
N ALA A 29 4.83 -3.05 -9.98
CA ALA A 29 4.35 -4.42 -10.06
C ALA A 29 5.13 -5.16 -11.14
N TRP A 30 5.32 -6.47 -10.96
CA TRP A 30 6.01 -7.31 -11.93
C TRP A 30 5.20 -7.43 -13.23
N THR A 31 3.95 -7.88 -13.13
CA THR A 31 3.06 -8.10 -14.27
C THR A 31 1.82 -7.22 -14.15
N LEU A 32 1.46 -6.51 -15.22
CA LEU A 32 0.24 -5.71 -15.26
C LEU A 32 -1.02 -6.58 -15.29
N GLY A 33 -1.03 -7.64 -16.11
CA GLY A 33 -2.15 -8.55 -16.22
C GLY A 33 -1.76 -9.99 -16.55
N SER A 34 -2.56 -10.93 -16.09
CA SER A 34 -2.46 -12.36 -16.41
C SER A 34 -3.83 -12.88 -16.84
N ASP A 35 -3.88 -14.04 -17.50
CA ASP A 35 -5.14 -14.74 -17.75
C ASP A 35 -5.64 -15.51 -16.49
N THR A 36 -6.79 -16.17 -16.61
CA THR A 36 -7.41 -16.98 -15.54
C THR A 36 -6.59 -18.22 -15.15
N ASN A 37 -5.59 -18.60 -15.96
CA ASN A 37 -4.65 -19.69 -15.70
C ASN A 37 -3.29 -19.18 -15.20
N ASN A 38 -3.20 -17.92 -14.76
CA ASN A 38 -1.95 -17.25 -14.33
C ASN A 38 -0.89 -17.13 -15.44
N GLY A 39 -1.30 -17.24 -16.70
CA GLY A 39 -0.44 -17.18 -17.86
C GLY A 39 -0.50 -15.85 -18.61
N PRO A 40 0.29 -15.75 -19.70
CA PRO A 40 1.33 -16.70 -20.12
C PRO A 40 2.60 -16.55 -19.26
N HIS A 41 3.27 -17.67 -18.97
CA HIS A 41 4.58 -17.70 -18.32
C HIS A 41 5.51 -18.72 -19.01
N LEU A 42 6.82 -18.52 -18.89
CA LEU A 42 7.81 -19.45 -19.45
C LEU A 42 7.80 -20.80 -18.70
N PRO A 43 8.23 -21.91 -19.33
CA PRO A 43 8.54 -23.15 -18.63
C PRO A 43 9.58 -22.92 -17.54
N GLY A 44 9.33 -23.41 -16.32
CA GLY A 44 10.15 -23.12 -15.13
C GLY A 44 9.90 -21.73 -14.51
N GLY A 45 9.03 -20.92 -15.12
CA GLY A 45 8.56 -19.65 -14.56
C GLY A 45 7.48 -19.84 -13.47
N CYS A 46 6.98 -18.72 -12.96
CA CYS A 46 6.00 -18.73 -11.87
C CYS A 46 4.59 -19.06 -12.38
N GLY A 47 4.14 -20.31 -12.18
CA GLY A 47 2.79 -20.76 -12.55
C GLY A 47 1.66 -20.37 -11.59
N THR A 48 1.99 -19.67 -10.51
CA THR A 48 1.02 -19.19 -9.51
C THR A 48 1.01 -17.66 -9.36
N CYS A 49 1.84 -16.97 -10.14
CA CYS A 49 1.94 -15.51 -10.10
C CYS A 49 0.79 -14.88 -10.88
N ARG A 50 0.21 -13.82 -10.32
CA ARG A 50 -0.92 -13.11 -10.93
C ARG A 50 -0.54 -11.68 -11.22
N GLY A 51 -1.08 -11.13 -12.30
CA GLY A 51 -0.98 -9.70 -12.57
C GLY A 51 -1.82 -8.84 -11.63
N LEU A 52 -1.72 -7.52 -11.75
CA LEU A 52 -2.65 -6.59 -11.10
C LEU A 52 -4.09 -6.80 -11.60
N VAL A 53 -4.26 -7.19 -12.86
CA VAL A 53 -5.56 -7.52 -13.45
C VAL A 53 -5.55 -8.97 -13.93
N VAL A 54 -6.67 -9.67 -13.75
CA VAL A 54 -6.90 -10.99 -14.34
C VAL A 54 -7.89 -10.83 -15.48
N VAL A 55 -7.50 -11.25 -16.68
CA VAL A 55 -8.33 -11.19 -17.87
C VAL A 55 -8.93 -12.57 -18.14
N ASP A 56 -10.25 -12.64 -18.23
CA ASP A 56 -10.95 -13.80 -18.76
C ASP A 56 -11.12 -13.60 -20.27
N THR A 57 -10.27 -14.25 -21.04
CA THR A 57 -10.25 -14.14 -22.50
C THR A 57 -11.43 -14.84 -23.17
N GLY A 58 -12.04 -15.84 -22.53
CA GLY A 58 -13.21 -16.54 -23.04
C GLY A 58 -14.49 -15.74 -22.86
N ALA A 59 -14.63 -15.08 -21.71
CA ALA A 59 -15.76 -14.20 -21.41
C ALA A 59 -15.59 -12.76 -21.91
N GLY A 60 -14.37 -12.34 -22.28
CA GLY A 60 -14.07 -10.95 -22.66
C GLY A 60 -14.16 -9.99 -21.48
N THR A 61 -13.97 -10.47 -20.25
CA THR A 61 -14.09 -9.68 -19.02
C THR A 61 -12.76 -9.60 -18.26
N TYR A 62 -12.70 -8.77 -17.23
CA TYR A 62 -11.52 -8.70 -16.36
C TYR A 62 -11.90 -8.45 -14.91
N SER A 63 -11.03 -8.87 -14.00
CA SER A 63 -11.14 -8.61 -12.56
C SER A 63 -9.87 -7.97 -12.01
N LYS A 64 -10.01 -7.11 -11.01
CA LYS A 64 -8.90 -6.44 -10.34
C LYS A 64 -8.44 -7.27 -9.15
N THR A 65 -7.15 -7.50 -9.03
CA THR A 65 -6.59 -8.22 -7.89
C THR A 65 -6.43 -7.31 -6.68
N LEU A 66 -6.15 -7.91 -5.55
CA LEU A 66 -5.83 -7.20 -4.33
C LEU A 66 -4.62 -6.26 -4.51
N ASP A 67 -3.64 -6.68 -5.28
CA ASP A 67 -2.44 -5.90 -5.59
C ASP A 67 -2.77 -4.67 -6.44
N TYR A 68 -3.78 -4.74 -7.33
CA TYR A 68 -4.27 -3.56 -8.05
C TYR A 68 -4.82 -2.51 -7.10
N TYR A 69 -5.64 -2.93 -6.12
CA TYR A 69 -6.21 -1.99 -5.15
C TYR A 69 -5.13 -1.42 -4.23
N LEU A 70 -4.16 -2.24 -3.81
CA LEU A 70 -3.01 -1.77 -3.04
C LEU A 70 -2.22 -0.71 -3.81
N MET A 71 -1.82 -1.01 -5.04
CA MET A 71 -1.10 -0.06 -5.90
C MET A 71 -1.92 1.21 -6.18
N GLY A 72 -3.23 1.05 -6.38
CA GLY A 72 -4.16 2.14 -6.64
C GLY A 72 -4.26 3.15 -5.49
N GLN A 73 -4.16 2.69 -4.25
CA GLN A 73 -4.19 3.58 -3.08
C GLN A 73 -2.95 4.47 -2.98
N PHE A 74 -1.79 3.99 -3.42
CA PHE A 74 -0.61 4.85 -3.50
C PHE A 74 -0.67 5.72 -4.76
N SER A 75 -0.91 5.14 -5.94
CA SER A 75 -0.82 5.88 -7.20
C SER A 75 -1.88 6.97 -7.37
N ARG A 76 -3.06 6.81 -6.76
CA ARG A 76 -4.12 7.81 -6.83
C ARG A 76 -3.90 8.98 -5.88
N PHE A 77 -3.36 8.73 -4.69
CA PHE A 77 -3.35 9.70 -3.59
C PHE A 77 -1.95 10.23 -3.27
N VAL A 78 -0.89 9.55 -3.69
CA VAL A 78 0.51 9.99 -3.53
C VAL A 78 1.05 10.41 -4.90
N PRO A 79 0.93 11.69 -5.28
CA PRO A 79 1.37 12.16 -6.58
C PRO A 79 2.89 12.09 -6.75
N ARG A 80 3.33 12.18 -8.01
CA ARG A 80 4.76 12.17 -8.33
C ARG A 80 5.44 13.38 -7.70
N GLY A 81 6.50 13.13 -6.92
CA GLY A 81 7.27 14.18 -6.25
C GLY A 81 7.00 14.27 -4.76
N ALA A 82 5.98 13.55 -4.26
CA ALA A 82 5.71 13.34 -2.85
C ALA A 82 6.98 12.94 -2.09
N THR A 83 7.18 13.58 -0.95
CA THR A 83 8.24 13.21 -0.02
C THR A 83 7.66 12.38 1.10
N ALA A 84 8.15 11.14 1.25
CA ALA A 84 7.78 10.30 2.37
C ALA A 84 8.34 10.86 3.68
N LEU A 85 7.49 10.90 4.70
CA LEU A 85 7.81 11.39 6.03
C LEU A 85 8.07 10.24 7.00
N SER A 86 8.91 10.51 8.01
CA SER A 86 9.01 9.61 9.17
C SER A 86 7.64 9.49 9.83
N THR A 87 7.12 8.26 9.89
CA THR A 87 5.80 7.93 10.42
C THR A 87 5.92 7.03 11.64
N THR A 88 5.21 7.36 12.70
CA THR A 88 5.15 6.58 13.95
C THR A 88 3.73 6.07 14.18
N GLY A 89 3.57 4.96 14.90
CA GLY A 89 2.26 4.40 15.26
C GLY A 89 1.93 3.05 14.60
N SER A 90 2.71 2.62 13.60
CA SER A 90 2.63 1.25 13.07
C SER A 90 2.97 0.22 14.15
N LYS A 91 2.18 -0.85 14.27
CA LYS A 91 2.36 -1.91 15.26
C LYS A 91 1.88 -3.26 14.73
N ASP A 92 2.70 -4.28 14.95
CA ASP A 92 2.35 -5.69 14.77
C ASP A 92 1.94 -6.26 16.13
N TYR A 93 0.74 -6.83 16.20
CA TYR A 93 0.16 -7.43 17.41
C TYR A 93 0.31 -8.97 17.41
N GLY A 94 0.93 -9.55 16.38
CA GLY A 94 1.00 -10.99 16.17
C GLY A 94 -0.27 -11.56 15.55
N GLY A 95 -0.24 -12.84 15.17
CA GLY A 95 -1.41 -13.53 14.60
C GLY A 95 -1.92 -12.95 13.27
N GLY A 96 -1.11 -12.16 12.57
CA GLY A 96 -1.50 -11.45 11.33
C GLY A 96 -2.32 -10.18 11.57
N GLN A 97 -2.47 -9.74 12.82
CA GLN A 97 -3.11 -8.49 13.20
C GLN A 97 -2.06 -7.40 13.28
N LYS A 98 -2.09 -6.48 12.32
CA LYS A 98 -1.16 -5.38 12.25
C LYS A 98 -1.89 -4.13 11.80
N PHE A 99 -1.32 -3.03 12.25
CA PHE A 99 -1.63 -1.70 11.81
C PHE A 99 -0.37 -1.08 11.25
N GLU A 100 -0.38 -0.62 10.01
CA GLU A 100 0.78 0.04 9.41
C GLU A 100 0.38 1.32 8.71
N ALA A 101 1.17 2.37 8.87
CA ALA A 101 0.93 3.66 8.26
C ALA A 101 2.19 4.23 7.60
N MET A 102 1.99 5.02 6.55
CA MET A 102 3.00 5.83 5.89
C MET A 102 2.43 7.21 5.59
N SER A 103 3.20 8.25 5.87
CA SER A 103 2.81 9.63 5.64
C SER A 103 3.65 10.25 4.54
N PHE A 104 3.04 11.13 3.76
CA PHE A 104 3.62 11.82 2.61
C PHE A 104 3.30 13.30 2.71
N VAL A 105 4.19 14.14 2.17
CA VAL A 105 3.96 15.56 1.96
C VAL A 105 4.28 15.94 0.53
N GLU A 106 3.42 16.75 -0.06
CA GLU A 106 3.56 17.26 -1.41
C GLU A 106 4.24 18.63 -1.44
N ALA A 107 4.65 19.05 -2.63
CA ALA A 107 5.33 20.33 -2.82
C ALA A 107 4.47 21.55 -2.44
N ASP A 108 3.14 21.42 -2.55
CA ASP A 108 2.17 22.44 -2.13
C ASP A 108 1.86 22.41 -0.62
N GLY A 109 2.46 21.49 0.12
CA GLY A 109 2.27 21.32 1.56
C GLY A 109 1.07 20.43 1.95
N SER A 110 0.29 19.94 0.99
CA SER A 110 -0.73 18.92 1.24
C SER A 110 -0.09 17.63 1.77
N ARG A 111 -0.87 16.85 2.52
CA ARG A 111 -0.38 15.66 3.24
C ARG A 111 -1.30 14.50 2.96
N THR A 112 -0.72 13.31 2.91
CA THR A 112 -1.47 12.06 2.73
C THR A 112 -0.91 11.02 3.68
N VAL A 113 -1.78 10.31 4.37
CA VAL A 113 -1.43 9.15 5.18
C VAL A 113 -2.12 7.92 4.60
N VAL A 114 -1.31 6.94 4.20
CA VAL A 114 -1.77 5.63 3.75
C VAL A 114 -1.70 4.67 4.92
N VAL A 115 -2.82 4.02 5.23
CA VAL A 115 -3.01 3.19 6.42
C VAL A 115 -3.50 1.80 6.01
N GLN A 116 -2.80 0.76 6.44
CA GLN A 116 -3.24 -0.64 6.37
C GLN A 116 -3.80 -1.12 7.71
N ASN A 117 -5.07 -1.54 7.70
CA ASN A 117 -5.66 -2.33 8.77
C ASN A 117 -5.71 -3.80 8.32
N THR A 118 -5.14 -4.73 9.09
CA THR A 118 -5.32 -6.17 8.84
C THR A 118 -6.12 -6.90 9.92
N PHE A 119 -6.68 -6.15 10.86
CA PHE A 119 -7.62 -6.69 11.83
C PHE A 119 -8.88 -7.21 11.13
N GLY A 120 -9.53 -8.20 11.75
CA GLY A 120 -10.84 -8.70 11.30
C GLY A 120 -12.01 -7.76 11.64
N ASN A 121 -11.72 -6.61 12.24
CA ASN A 121 -12.68 -5.63 12.75
C ASN A 121 -12.22 -4.21 12.41
N GLU A 122 -13.15 -3.26 12.54
CA GLU A 122 -12.84 -1.84 12.44
C GLU A 122 -11.90 -1.39 13.56
N VAL A 123 -10.99 -0.48 13.22
CA VAL A 123 -10.08 0.15 14.16
C VAL A 123 -10.23 1.67 14.05
N PHE A 124 -10.47 2.31 15.19
CA PHE A 124 -10.50 3.76 15.32
C PHE A 124 -9.10 4.29 15.56
N LEU A 125 -8.74 5.36 14.85
CA LEU A 125 -7.38 5.89 14.83
C LEU A 125 -7.43 7.41 14.89
N THR A 126 -6.42 7.98 15.54
CA THR A 126 -6.17 9.43 15.53
C THR A 126 -4.87 9.66 14.77
N VAL A 127 -4.94 10.47 13.72
CA VAL A 127 -3.76 10.89 12.95
C VAL A 127 -3.33 12.26 13.44
N THR A 128 -2.06 12.39 13.84
CA THR A 128 -1.50 13.65 14.35
C THR A 128 -0.33 14.09 13.50
N PHE A 129 -0.42 15.31 12.96
CA PHE A 129 0.66 15.93 12.21
C PHE A 129 1.50 16.86 13.12
N LYS A 130 2.83 16.80 13.02
CA LYS A 130 3.70 17.76 13.75
C LYS A 130 3.47 19.19 13.23
N GLY A 131 3.25 20.14 14.16
CA GLY A 131 3.17 21.58 13.89
C GLY A 131 1.78 22.13 13.60
N VAL A 132 0.78 21.27 13.37
CA VAL A 132 -0.64 21.64 13.28
C VAL A 132 -1.42 20.49 13.90
N ALA A 133 -2.12 20.74 15.01
CA ALA A 133 -3.06 19.78 15.57
C ALA A 133 -4.30 19.73 14.66
N ALA A 134 -4.17 19.13 13.48
CA ALA A 134 -5.32 18.67 12.74
C ALA A 134 -5.75 17.34 13.37
N CYS A 135 -6.73 17.39 14.28
CA CYS A 135 -7.46 16.21 14.71
C CYS A 135 -8.37 15.80 13.54
N GLU A 136 -7.82 15.08 12.57
CA GLU A 136 -8.62 14.48 11.53
C GLU A 136 -9.05 13.08 11.97
N TRP A 137 -10.36 12.90 12.05
CA TRP A 137 -10.96 11.61 12.39
C TRP A 137 -11.05 10.78 11.11
N VAL A 138 -10.15 9.83 10.92
CA VAL A 138 -10.37 8.77 9.93
C VAL A 138 -11.46 7.87 10.50
N ARG A 139 -12.71 8.08 10.07
CA ARG A 139 -13.83 7.21 10.45
C ARG A 139 -13.62 5.84 9.80
N GLY A 140 -13.27 4.87 10.63
CA GLY A 140 -13.35 3.43 10.36
C GLY A 140 -12.51 2.94 9.18
N VAL A 141 -11.31 2.41 9.45
CA VAL A 141 -10.66 1.53 8.47
C VAL A 141 -11.38 0.18 8.54
N MET A 142 -12.36 -0.06 7.66
CA MET A 142 -13.12 -1.31 7.62
C MET A 142 -12.22 -2.50 7.23
N GLY A 143 -12.15 -3.49 8.12
CA GLY A 143 -11.58 -4.82 7.87
C GLY A 143 -10.14 -4.84 7.33
N ARG A 144 -9.83 -5.88 6.54
CA ARG A 144 -8.57 -5.96 5.77
C ARG A 144 -8.59 -4.95 4.63
N GLY A 145 -8.07 -3.76 4.87
CA GLY A 145 -8.22 -2.64 3.96
C GLY A 145 -7.05 -1.65 4.03
N LEU A 146 -6.94 -0.85 2.98
CA LEU A 146 -6.04 0.29 2.92
C LEU A 146 -6.88 1.56 2.76
N ILE A 147 -6.59 2.61 3.53
CA ILE A 147 -7.17 3.94 3.35
C ILE A 147 -6.03 4.94 3.17
N ALA A 148 -6.10 5.74 2.11
CA ALA A 148 -5.32 6.96 1.98
C ALA A 148 -6.22 8.16 2.29
N ALA A 149 -5.82 8.98 3.25
CA ALA A 149 -6.48 10.24 3.62
C ALA A 149 -5.46 11.36 3.68
#